data_AF-A0A328SQ86-F1
#
_entry.id   AF-A0A328SQ86-F1
#
_cell.length_a   1.000
_cell.length_b   1.000
_cell.length_c   1.000
_cell.angle_alpha   90.00
_cell.angle_beta   90.00
_cell.angle_gamma   90.00
#
_symmetry.space_group_name_H-M   'P 1'
#
loop_
_entity.id
_entity.type
_entity.pdbx_description
1 polymer ?
#
loop_
_entity_poly.entity_id
_entity_poly.type
_entity_poly.pdbx_seq_one_letter_code
_entity_poly.pdbx_strand_id
1 'polypeptide(L)'
;VRPLSDVIKVDMALPGCPPKSEVIAQVLLSLLAGETPEIPDNNLCDVCEREKPPMGMAMDKIKRPWEVGETDRDMCLVPQGVICLGPATRPLCGAQCPSVDTPCRGCYGPTDKVLDAGAKMISAIASDYGVENDKETDPEEVANQIEDVVGTFYTYTLPAALIPLKLRN
;
A
#
# COMPACT_ATOMS: atom_id res chain seq x y z
N VAL A 1 -14.72 15.15 -0.40
CA VAL A 1 -13.29 15.54 -0.25
C VAL A 1 -12.64 15.42 -1.60
N ARG A 2 -11.68 16.28 -1.95
CA ARG A 2 -10.90 16.20 -3.20
C ARG A 2 -9.42 16.48 -2.89
N PRO A 3 -8.48 15.87 -3.62
CA PRO A 3 -7.07 16.27 -3.60
C PRO A 3 -6.88 17.74 -3.96
N LEU A 4 -5.79 18.35 -3.49
CA LEU A 4 -5.47 19.75 -3.78
C LEU A 4 -5.20 19.99 -5.27
N SER A 5 -4.60 19.01 -5.95
CA SER A 5 -4.31 19.01 -7.37
C SER A 5 -5.54 19.11 -8.27
N ASP A 6 -6.73 18.75 -7.76
CA ASP A 6 -7.98 18.85 -8.52
C ASP A 6 -8.52 20.28 -8.58
N VAL A 7 -8.01 21.17 -7.72
CA VAL A 7 -8.53 22.53 -7.55
C VAL A 7 -7.52 23.57 -7.99
N ILE A 8 -6.23 23.33 -7.74
CA ILE A 8 -5.15 24.25 -8.11
C ILE A 8 -3.98 23.48 -8.71
N LYS A 9 -3.15 24.18 -9.48
CA LYS A 9 -1.88 23.65 -9.93
C LYS A 9 -0.97 23.42 -8.71
N VAL A 10 -0.56 22.18 -8.49
CA VAL A 10 0.40 21.78 -7.47
C VAL A 10 1.71 21.46 -8.18
N ASP A 11 2.77 22.22 -7.91
CA ASP A 11 4.06 22.02 -8.57
C ASP A 11 4.79 20.77 -8.07
N MET A 12 4.60 20.42 -6.79
CA MET A 12 5.16 19.22 -6.18
C MET A 12 4.28 18.75 -5.01
N ALA A 13 4.14 17.44 -4.84
CA ALA A 13 3.44 16.84 -3.71
C ALA A 13 4.42 15.99 -2.88
N LEU A 14 4.42 16.19 -1.56
CA LEU A 14 5.19 15.38 -0.62
C LEU A 14 4.28 14.37 0.09
N PRO A 15 4.34 13.07 -0.24
CA PRO A 15 3.47 12.08 0.36
C PRO A 15 3.81 11.76 1.84
N GLY A 16 2.79 11.32 2.58
CA GLY A 16 2.90 10.81 3.95
C GLY A 16 1.78 11.29 4.88
N CYS A 17 1.49 10.52 5.91
CA CYS A 17 0.46 10.84 6.92
C CYS A 17 0.98 10.63 8.36
N PRO A 18 1.84 11.52 8.87
CA PRO A 18 2.51 12.63 8.16
C PRO A 18 3.77 12.17 7.40
N PRO A 19 4.33 13.01 6.50
CA PRO A 19 5.67 12.78 5.98
C PRO A 19 6.71 12.84 7.11
N LYS A 20 7.82 12.10 6.95
CA LYS A 20 8.92 12.10 7.93
C LYS A 20 9.62 13.46 7.94
N SER A 21 10.02 13.91 9.12
CA SER A 21 10.68 15.20 9.32
C SER A 21 11.97 15.33 8.50
N GLU A 22 12.73 14.23 8.36
CA GLU A 22 13.95 14.20 7.57
C GLU A 22 13.66 14.41 6.08
N VAL A 23 12.58 13.82 5.56
CA VAL A 23 12.18 13.96 4.16
C VAL A 23 11.70 15.39 3.90
N ILE A 24 10.94 15.98 4.83
CA ILE A 24 10.53 17.39 4.74
C ILE A 24 11.76 18.30 4.68
N ALA A 25 12.72 18.09 5.59
CA ALA A 25 13.95 18.88 5.64
C ALA A 25 14.77 18.73 4.34
N GLN A 26 14.91 17.51 3.83
CA GLN A 26 15.62 17.23 2.59
C GLN A 26 14.99 17.98 1.40
N VAL A 27 13.67 17.85 1.23
CA VAL A 27 12.94 18.52 0.16
C VAL A 27 13.11 20.05 0.24
N LEU A 28 12.98 20.63 1.43
CA LEU A 28 13.16 22.06 1.62
C LEU A 28 14.58 22.53 1.30
N LEU A 29 15.60 21.80 1.74
CA LEU A 29 17.00 22.14 1.49
C LEU A 29 17.34 22.06 -0.01
N SER A 30 16.88 21.02 -0.72
CA SER A 30 17.06 20.91 -2.17
C SER A 30 16.40 22.08 -2.91
N LEU A 31 15.17 22.44 -2.54
CA LEU A 31 14.48 23.58 -3.14
C LEU A 31 15.22 24.91 -2.89
N LEU A 32 15.75 25.12 -1.69
CA LEU A 32 16.55 26.31 -1.35
C LEU A 32 17.88 26.36 -2.12
N ALA A 33 18.45 25.20 -2.47
CA ALA A 33 19.63 25.10 -3.32
C ALA A 33 19.33 25.30 -4.83
N GLY A 34 18.06 25.42 -5.21
CA GLY A 34 17.64 25.50 -6.61
C GLY A 34 17.61 24.15 -7.33
N GLU A 35 17.66 23.05 -6.59
CA GLU A 35 17.59 21.69 -7.11
C GLU A 35 16.14 21.18 -7.10
N THR A 36 15.83 20.21 -7.97
CA THR A 36 14.54 19.52 -7.94
C THR A 36 14.66 18.31 -7.01
N PRO A 37 13.89 18.24 -5.91
CA PRO A 37 14.01 17.12 -4.99
C PRO A 37 13.43 15.85 -5.61
N GLU A 38 14.20 14.77 -5.55
CA GLU A 38 13.79 13.47 -6.06
C GLU A 38 12.99 12.70 -5.00
N ILE A 39 11.81 12.21 -5.39
CA ILE A 39 10.99 11.31 -4.58
C ILE A 39 11.18 9.88 -5.13
N PRO A 40 11.51 8.89 -4.30
CA PRO A 40 11.61 7.51 -4.75
C PRO A 40 10.30 7.00 -5.41
N ASP A 41 10.44 6.35 -6.57
CA ASP A 41 9.34 5.77 -7.36
C ASP A 41 9.23 4.23 -7.23
N ASN A 42 10.00 3.64 -6.31
CA ASN A 42 9.86 2.24 -5.95
C ASN A 42 8.81 2.03 -4.85
N ASN A 43 8.56 0.79 -4.46
CA ASN A 43 7.57 0.46 -3.43
C ASN A 43 8.21 0.17 -2.06
N LEU A 44 7.37 0.07 -1.02
CA LEU A 44 7.79 -0.10 0.36
C LEU A 44 8.55 -1.41 0.60
N CYS A 45 8.32 -2.42 -0.24
CA CYS A 45 8.93 -3.73 -0.09
C CYS A 45 10.46 -3.64 -0.20
N ASP A 46 11.02 -2.68 -0.93
CA ASP A 46 12.47 -2.54 -1.13
C ASP A 46 13.22 -2.09 0.13
N VAL A 47 12.54 -1.42 1.05
CA VAL A 47 13.11 -0.97 2.34
C VAL A 47 12.58 -1.78 3.52
N CYS A 48 11.75 -2.79 3.26
CA CYS A 48 11.18 -3.65 4.27
C CYS A 48 12.19 -4.74 4.66
N GLU A 49 12.49 -4.85 5.95
CA GLU A 49 13.49 -5.79 6.47
C GLU A 49 13.01 -7.26 6.47
N ARG A 50 11.71 -7.49 6.31
CA ARG A 50 11.14 -8.84 6.27
C ARG A 50 11.56 -9.62 5.04
N GLU A 51 11.91 -10.89 5.25
CA GLU A 51 12.25 -11.85 4.22
C GLU A 51 11.04 -12.16 3.33
N LYS A 52 11.29 -12.21 2.02
CA LYS A 52 10.26 -12.52 1.03
C LYS A 52 10.48 -13.94 0.51
N PRO A 53 9.41 -14.74 0.34
CA PRO A 53 9.52 -16.05 -0.28
C PRO A 53 10.12 -15.95 -1.69
N PRO A 54 11.01 -16.88 -2.08
CA PRO A 54 11.69 -16.84 -3.38
C PRO A 54 10.77 -17.20 -4.56
N MET A 55 9.65 -17.89 -4.30
CA MET A 55 8.73 -18.40 -5.32
C MET A 55 7.45 -17.56 -5.50
N GLY A 56 7.46 -16.30 -5.04
CA GLY A 56 6.32 -15.38 -5.17
C GLY A 56 5.50 -15.25 -3.89
N MET A 57 4.45 -14.43 -3.95
CA MET A 57 3.71 -13.93 -2.78
C MET A 57 2.41 -14.70 -2.52
N ALA A 58 2.41 -16.01 -2.81
CA ALA A 58 1.25 -16.87 -2.68
C ALA A 58 0.64 -16.81 -1.28
N MET A 59 -0.70 -16.75 -1.22
CA MET A 59 -1.46 -16.84 0.03
C MET A 59 -2.77 -17.59 -0.19
N ASP A 60 -3.14 -18.44 0.76
CA ASP A 60 -4.36 -19.27 0.64
C ASP A 60 -5.54 -18.71 1.45
N LYS A 61 -5.27 -17.76 2.36
CA LYS A 61 -6.28 -17.24 3.27
C LYS A 61 -5.95 -15.82 3.68
N ILE A 62 -6.97 -14.98 3.76
CA ILE A 62 -6.90 -13.64 4.31
C ILE A 62 -7.34 -13.69 5.78
N LYS A 63 -6.51 -13.12 6.66
CA LYS A 63 -6.74 -13.01 8.09
C LYS A 63 -6.91 -11.54 8.48
N ARG A 64 -7.92 -11.27 9.29
CA ARG A 64 -8.13 -9.94 9.89
C ARG A 64 -7.20 -9.74 11.09
N PRO A 65 -6.90 -8.50 11.51
CA PRO A 65 -5.92 -8.24 12.58
C PRO A 65 -6.14 -9.02 13.88
N TRP A 66 -7.38 -9.34 14.25
CA TRP A 66 -7.70 -10.14 15.45
C TRP A 66 -7.64 -11.67 15.22
N GLU A 67 -7.57 -12.13 13.97
CA GLU A 67 -7.47 -13.54 13.58
C GLU A 67 -6.03 -13.97 13.30
N VAL A 68 -5.14 -13.00 13.05
CA VAL A 68 -3.75 -13.24 12.67
C VAL A 68 -2.99 -14.02 13.75
N GLY A 69 -3.24 -13.74 15.02
CA GLY A 69 -2.48 -14.34 16.13
C GLY A 69 -1.03 -13.84 16.14
N GLU A 70 -0.10 -14.71 16.54
CA GLU A 70 1.33 -14.44 16.45
C GLU A 70 1.85 -14.71 15.03
N THR A 71 2.48 -13.71 14.43
CA THR A 71 3.11 -13.79 13.10
C THR A 71 4.58 -14.16 13.19
N ASP A 72 5.08 -14.80 12.14
CA ASP A 72 6.51 -14.88 11.92
C ASP A 72 7.02 -13.47 11.60
N ARG A 73 7.93 -12.98 12.45
CA ARG A 73 8.46 -11.61 12.38
C ARG A 73 9.51 -11.42 11.31
N ASP A 74 10.20 -12.49 10.95
CA ASP A 74 11.24 -12.47 9.93
C ASP A 74 10.60 -12.57 8.55
N MET A 75 9.55 -13.40 8.40
CA MET A 75 8.85 -13.58 7.13
C MET A 75 7.89 -12.43 6.78
N CYS A 76 7.69 -12.21 5.48
CA CYS A 76 6.72 -11.23 4.99
C CYS A 76 5.30 -11.53 5.49
N LEU A 77 4.55 -10.49 5.83
CA LEU A 77 3.18 -10.59 6.35
C LEU A 77 2.16 -11.05 5.28
N VAL A 78 2.43 -10.78 4.01
CA VAL A 78 1.52 -11.10 2.89
C VAL A 78 1.27 -12.61 2.75
N PRO A 79 2.29 -13.48 2.60
CA PRO A 79 2.08 -14.93 2.50
C PRO A 79 1.50 -15.54 3.80
N GLN A 80 1.59 -14.84 4.92
CA GLN A 80 0.96 -15.24 6.19
C GLN A 80 -0.55 -14.97 6.24
N GLY A 81 -1.10 -14.40 5.16
CA GLY A 81 -2.50 -14.07 4.98
C GLY A 81 -2.88 -12.66 5.44
N VAL A 82 -1.92 -11.78 5.68
CA VAL A 82 -2.18 -10.42 6.15
C VAL A 82 -2.19 -9.45 4.98
N ILE A 83 -3.29 -8.70 4.83
CA ILE A 83 -3.36 -7.63 3.82
C ILE A 83 -2.39 -6.51 4.20
N CYS A 84 -1.28 -6.41 3.48
CA CYS A 84 -0.26 -5.38 3.64
C CYS A 84 -0.18 -4.54 2.36
N LEU A 85 -0.43 -3.23 2.46
CA LEU A 85 -0.43 -2.32 1.29
C LEU A 85 0.97 -1.91 0.82
N GLY A 86 2.03 -2.48 1.41
CA GLY A 86 3.42 -2.16 1.09
C GLY A 86 3.76 -2.25 -0.41
N PRO A 87 3.32 -3.28 -1.15
CA PRO A 87 3.56 -3.39 -2.59
C PRO A 87 3.02 -2.22 -3.43
N ALA A 88 1.97 -1.54 -2.94
CA ALA A 88 1.31 -0.43 -3.60
C ALA A 88 1.59 0.93 -2.92
N THR A 89 2.65 1.02 -2.11
CA THR A 89 2.96 2.21 -1.29
C THR A 89 4.41 2.64 -1.46
N ARG A 90 4.70 3.95 -1.45
CA ARG A 90 6.08 4.47 -1.50
C ARG A 90 6.91 4.19 -0.23
N PRO A 91 8.25 4.04 -0.35
CA PRO A 91 9.12 3.61 0.74
C PRO A 91 9.60 4.70 1.71
N LEU A 92 9.18 5.95 1.55
CA LEU A 92 9.71 7.09 2.31
C LEU A 92 9.56 6.97 3.85
N CYS A 93 8.65 6.12 4.33
CA CYS A 93 8.52 5.85 5.76
C CYS A 93 9.53 4.82 6.31
N GLY A 94 10.32 4.15 5.47
CA GLY A 94 11.28 3.13 5.90
C GLY A 94 10.62 1.91 6.55
N ALA A 95 9.43 1.51 6.08
CA ALA A 95 8.71 0.31 6.54
C ALA A 95 8.53 0.17 8.07
N GLN A 96 8.20 1.28 8.75
CA GLN A 96 8.02 1.28 10.21
C GLN A 96 6.87 0.40 10.71
N CYS A 97 5.79 0.20 9.95
CA CYS A 97 4.68 -0.64 10.42
C CYS A 97 5.08 -2.13 10.42
N PRO A 98 5.63 -2.68 9.31
CA PRO A 98 6.07 -4.08 9.31
C PRO A 98 7.15 -4.41 10.36
N SER A 99 8.00 -3.46 10.74
CA SER A 99 9.03 -3.67 11.77
C SER A 99 8.46 -3.80 13.19
N VAL A 100 7.25 -3.29 13.43
CA VAL A 100 6.49 -3.50 14.68
C VAL A 100 5.35 -4.51 14.50
N ASP A 101 5.46 -5.39 13.51
CA ASP A 101 4.55 -6.51 13.31
C ASP A 101 3.12 -6.11 12.95
N THR A 102 2.99 -5.00 12.22
CA THR A 102 1.71 -4.49 11.72
C THR A 102 1.77 -4.29 10.21
N PRO A 103 0.75 -4.68 9.44
CA PRO A 103 0.77 -4.46 7.99
C PRO A 103 0.83 -2.98 7.63
N CYS A 104 1.47 -2.67 6.50
CA CYS A 104 1.42 -1.33 5.93
C CYS A 104 -0.03 -0.98 5.57
N ARG A 105 -0.45 0.23 5.96
CA ARG A 105 -1.78 0.80 5.66
C ARG A 105 -1.79 1.77 4.49
N GLY A 106 -0.68 1.91 3.76
CA GLY A 106 -0.63 2.68 2.52
C GLY A 106 -0.72 4.20 2.66
N CYS A 107 -0.32 4.74 3.81
CA CYS A 107 -0.48 6.15 4.12
C CYS A 107 0.42 7.11 3.31
N TYR A 108 1.47 6.59 2.66
CA TYR A 108 2.33 7.35 1.75
C TYR A 108 1.81 7.33 0.30
N GLY A 109 0.69 6.66 0.03
CA GLY A 109 0.11 6.61 -1.31
C GLY A 109 0.95 5.85 -2.34
N PRO A 110 0.47 5.82 -3.59
CA PRO A 110 1.06 5.02 -4.66
C PRO A 110 2.33 5.64 -5.25
N THR A 111 3.05 4.82 -6.03
CA THR A 111 4.15 5.23 -6.90
C THR A 111 3.65 6.03 -8.11
N ASP A 112 4.53 6.70 -8.86
CA ASP A 112 4.15 7.61 -9.96
C ASP A 112 3.46 6.87 -11.12
N LYS A 113 3.73 5.57 -11.25
CA LYS A 113 3.15 4.70 -12.29
C LYS A 113 1.78 4.13 -11.91
N VAL A 114 1.30 4.42 -10.70
CA VAL A 114 0.03 3.88 -10.18
C VAL A 114 -0.91 5.03 -9.86
N LEU A 115 -1.99 5.14 -10.65
CA LEU A 115 -3.03 6.14 -10.44
C LEU A 115 -3.92 5.80 -9.23
N ASP A 116 -4.32 4.54 -9.13
CA ASP A 116 -5.25 4.06 -8.11
C ASP A 116 -4.58 2.96 -7.28
N ALA A 117 -4.13 3.33 -6.07
CA ALA A 117 -3.42 2.44 -5.16
C ALA A 117 -4.29 1.24 -4.74
N GLY A 118 -5.56 1.49 -4.44
CA GLY A 118 -6.47 0.46 -3.96
C GLY A 118 -6.77 -0.55 -5.06
N ALA A 119 -7.04 -0.10 -6.28
CA ALA A 119 -7.30 -0.96 -7.42
C ALA A 119 -6.07 -1.82 -7.76
N LYS A 120 -4.86 -1.23 -7.69
CA LYS A 120 -3.63 -2.00 -7.90
C LYS A 120 -3.36 -3.02 -6.81
N MET A 121 -3.67 -2.70 -5.55
CA MET A 121 -3.53 -3.69 -4.49
C MET A 121 -4.55 -4.82 -4.63
N ILE A 122 -5.81 -4.50 -4.94
CA ILE A 122 -6.85 -5.51 -5.19
C ILE A 122 -6.41 -6.44 -6.31
N SER A 123 -5.88 -5.88 -7.41
CA SER A 123 -5.33 -6.66 -8.52
C SER A 123 -4.18 -7.57 -8.08
N ALA A 124 -3.27 -7.10 -7.23
CA ALA A 124 -2.16 -7.92 -6.75
C ALA A 124 -2.65 -9.09 -5.88
N ILE A 125 -3.51 -8.81 -4.90
CA ILE A 125 -4.06 -9.85 -4.01
C ILE A 125 -4.87 -10.88 -4.80
N ALA A 126 -5.74 -10.44 -5.71
CA ALA A 126 -6.52 -11.34 -6.54
C ALA A 126 -5.66 -12.21 -7.48
N SER A 127 -4.43 -11.78 -7.80
CA SER A 127 -3.51 -12.57 -8.65
C SER A 127 -2.72 -13.59 -7.83
N ASP A 128 -2.36 -13.25 -6.59
CA ASP A 128 -1.51 -14.09 -5.74
C ASP A 128 -2.33 -15.04 -4.84
N TYR A 129 -3.63 -14.79 -4.67
CA TYR A 129 -4.51 -15.62 -3.84
C TYR A 129 -4.75 -16.99 -4.48
N GLY A 130 -4.38 -18.06 -3.77
CA GLY A 130 -4.56 -19.45 -4.23
C GLY A 130 -3.79 -19.77 -5.52
N VAL A 131 -2.73 -19.01 -5.84
CA VAL A 131 -1.98 -19.14 -7.11
C VAL A 131 -1.34 -20.52 -7.29
N GLU A 132 -1.02 -21.22 -6.19
CA GLU A 132 -0.51 -22.58 -6.25
C GLU A 132 -1.54 -23.59 -6.81
N ASN A 133 -2.83 -23.28 -6.65
CA ASN A 133 -3.96 -24.05 -7.18
C ASN A 133 -4.83 -23.21 -8.12
N ASP A 134 -4.22 -22.31 -8.91
CA ASP A 134 -4.87 -21.28 -9.74
C ASP A 134 -6.12 -21.73 -10.52
N LYS A 135 -6.11 -22.97 -11.06
CA LYS A 135 -7.23 -23.50 -11.86
C LYS A 135 -8.42 -24.03 -11.04
N GLU A 136 -8.21 -24.29 -9.76
CA GLU A 136 -9.19 -24.90 -8.85
C GLU A 136 -9.69 -23.91 -7.79
N THR A 137 -8.94 -22.83 -7.55
CA THR A 137 -9.30 -21.76 -6.61
C THR A 137 -10.61 -21.08 -7.00
N ASP A 138 -11.53 -20.97 -6.06
CA ASP A 138 -12.80 -20.26 -6.24
C ASP A 138 -12.56 -18.74 -6.18
N PRO A 139 -12.80 -17.98 -7.26
CA PRO A 139 -12.60 -16.53 -7.27
C PRO A 139 -13.54 -15.77 -6.34
N GLU A 140 -14.68 -16.35 -5.91
CA GLU A 140 -15.55 -15.70 -4.94
C GLU A 140 -14.96 -15.73 -3.52
N GLU A 141 -14.07 -16.67 -3.23
CA GLU A 141 -13.52 -16.86 -1.89
C GLU A 141 -12.73 -15.64 -1.41
N VAL A 142 -11.86 -15.10 -2.26
CA VAL A 142 -11.05 -13.90 -1.93
C VAL A 142 -11.93 -12.69 -1.65
N ALA A 143 -13.01 -12.52 -2.42
CA ALA A 143 -13.93 -11.40 -2.27
C ALA A 143 -14.76 -11.53 -0.98
N ASN A 144 -15.20 -12.74 -0.65
CA ASN A 144 -16.01 -13.02 0.54
C ASN A 144 -15.23 -12.90 1.85
N GLN A 145 -13.91 -13.07 1.83
CA GLN A 145 -13.06 -12.90 3.01
C GLN A 145 -12.80 -11.43 3.39
N ILE A 146 -13.09 -10.48 2.49
CA ILE A 146 -12.85 -9.04 2.71
C ILE A 146 -14.17 -8.34 2.99
N GLU A 147 -14.49 -8.12 4.28
CA GLU A 147 -15.73 -7.47 4.69
C GLU A 147 -15.81 -5.98 4.30
N ASP A 148 -14.70 -5.26 4.40
CA ASP A 148 -14.62 -3.82 4.10
C ASP A 148 -13.53 -3.52 3.07
N VAL A 149 -13.90 -3.64 1.79
CA VAL A 149 -13.01 -3.37 0.65
C VAL A 149 -12.54 -1.90 0.66
N VAL A 150 -13.46 -0.95 0.88
CA VAL A 150 -13.12 0.47 0.80
C VAL A 150 -12.23 0.90 1.96
N GLY A 151 -12.57 0.53 3.19
CA GLY A 151 -11.75 0.86 4.36
C GLY A 151 -10.42 0.12 4.41
N THR A 152 -10.31 -1.05 3.75
CA THR A 152 -9.04 -1.79 3.65
C THR A 152 -8.10 -1.17 2.62
N PHE A 153 -8.58 -0.91 1.40
CA PHE A 153 -7.72 -0.51 0.28
C PHE A 153 -7.61 1.01 0.05
N TYR A 154 -8.57 1.78 0.55
CA TYR A 154 -8.70 3.21 0.26
C TYR A 154 -8.69 4.09 1.51
N THR A 155 -8.09 3.63 2.61
CA THR A 155 -8.04 4.37 3.89
C THR A 155 -7.55 5.83 3.71
N TYR A 156 -6.53 6.04 2.88
CA TYR A 156 -5.90 7.36 2.68
C TYR A 156 -6.13 7.96 1.30
N THR A 157 -6.51 7.14 0.32
CA THR A 157 -6.45 7.50 -1.11
C THR A 157 -7.82 7.55 -1.78
N LEU A 158 -8.93 7.30 -1.07
CA LEU A 158 -10.28 7.31 -1.66
C LEU A 158 -10.57 8.55 -2.51
N PRO A 159 -10.27 9.80 -2.07
CA PRO A 159 -10.57 10.98 -2.88
C PRO A 159 -9.76 11.08 -4.18
N ALA A 160 -8.62 10.39 -4.28
CA ALA A 160 -7.76 10.35 -5.46
C ALA A 160 -7.98 9.09 -6.33
N ALA A 161 -8.91 8.20 -5.93
CA ALA A 161 -9.23 6.99 -6.67
C ALA A 161 -9.98 7.29 -7.98
N LEU A 162 -10.03 6.31 -8.88
CA LEU A 162 -10.82 6.42 -10.12
C LEU A 162 -12.32 6.59 -9.83
N ILE A 163 -12.80 5.95 -8.75
CA ILE A 163 -14.18 6.07 -8.26
C ILE A 163 -14.13 6.62 -6.82
N PRO A 164 -14.08 7.95 -6.62
CA PRO A 164 -13.75 8.56 -5.33
C PRO A 164 -14.96 8.75 -4.39
N LEU A 165 -16.10 8.12 -4.70
CA LEU A 165 -17.35 8.30 -3.97
C LEU A 165 -18.26 7.08 -4.06
N LYS A 166 -19.17 6.95 -3.10
CA LYS A 166 -20.30 6.01 -3.17
C LYS A 166 -21.49 6.71 -3.81
N LEU A 167 -21.96 6.19 -4.95
CA LEU A 167 -23.21 6.66 -5.56
C LEU A 167 -24.38 6.38 -4.60
N ARG A 168 -25.21 7.40 -4.39
CA ARG A 168 -26.48 7.28 -3.67
C ARG A 168 -27.58 7.39 -4.71
N ASN A 169 -28.35 6.32 -4.86
CA ASN A 169 -29.61 6.35 -5.61
C ASN A 169 -30.69 7.03 -4.77
#